data_AF-A0A6M1NBR7-F1
#
_entry.id   AF-A0A6M1NBR7-F1
#
_cell.length_a   1.000
_cell.length_b   1.000
_cell.length_c   1.000
_cell.angle_alpha   90.00
_cell.angle_beta   90.00
_cell.angle_gamma   90.00
#
_symmetry.space_group_name_H-M   'P 1'
#
loop_
_entity.id
_entity.type
_entity.pdbx_description
1 polymer ?
#
loop_
_entity_poly.entity_id
_entity_poly.type
_entity_poly.pdbx_seq_one_letter_code
_entity_poly.pdbx_strand_id
1 'polypeptide(L)'
;MKYITITLTVLLVVIGYGTQSRAVAQGKTTSMSKRDTSWYSYSKHYDEPSDTYYFLTRIKRKDKHGNLKKIKLAQSTVLEGESVRQFAERVGATLAFNASMGIKRKTTEEKLFPVGIQIENGKVVQEREAKRWRFTLGIKPDNEFVVYPPGTTATEILKDGVQDALTAFIPLIQNHKEVDDSILSLTGAFKAQHPRQIIAQMENLDIIFLSCGGR
;
A
#
# COMPACT_ATOMS: atom_id res chain seq x y z
N MET A 1 8.17 -18.53 8.72
CA MET A 1 7.89 -17.18 9.26
C MET A 1 6.45 -16.86 8.88
N LYS A 2 5.57 -16.51 9.83
CA LYS A 2 4.12 -16.37 9.57
C LYS A 2 3.77 -14.89 9.33
N TYR A 3 2.97 -14.62 8.30
CA TYR A 3 2.57 -13.26 7.91
C TYR A 3 1.05 -13.07 8.08
N ILE A 4 0.62 -11.83 8.31
CA ILE A 4 -0.80 -11.45 8.28
C ILE A 4 -1.07 -10.62 7.02
N THR A 5 -2.16 -10.95 6.35
CA THR A 5 -2.84 -10.14 5.32
C THR A 5 -1.95 -9.47 4.28
N ILE A 6 -1.36 -10.27 3.39
CA ILE A 6 -0.71 -9.80 2.16
C ILE A 6 -1.81 -9.29 1.22
N THR A 7 -1.71 -8.05 0.72
CA THR A 7 -2.76 -7.44 -0.12
C THR A 7 -2.18 -6.74 -1.35
N LEU A 8 -2.73 -7.00 -2.54
CA LEU A 8 -2.10 -6.61 -3.81
C LEU A 8 -2.49 -5.20 -4.31
N THR A 9 -1.45 -4.44 -4.59
CA THR A 9 -1.32 -3.15 -5.31
C THR A 9 -1.94 -1.89 -4.68
N VAL A 10 -1.05 -1.06 -4.06
CA VAL A 10 -0.92 0.41 -4.30
C VAL A 10 -1.77 1.38 -3.39
N LEU A 11 -1.19 1.99 -2.31
CA LEU A 11 -1.37 3.42 -1.82
C LEU A 11 -0.23 3.88 -0.87
N LEU A 12 -0.17 5.19 -0.60
CA LEU A 12 0.99 6.05 -0.35
C LEU A 12 1.12 6.42 1.12
N VAL A 13 1.73 5.47 1.84
CA VAL A 13 1.88 5.51 3.28
C VAL A 13 2.92 6.55 3.71
N VAL A 14 2.42 7.74 4.02
CA VAL A 14 3.19 8.81 4.67
C VAL A 14 3.49 8.40 6.10
N ILE A 15 4.78 8.30 6.43
CA ILE A 15 5.26 8.28 7.82
C ILE A 15 6.26 9.41 7.99
N GLY A 16 6.00 10.29 8.97
CA GLY A 16 6.84 11.43 9.30
C GLY A 16 7.72 11.17 10.52
N TYR A 17 9.02 11.47 10.37
CA TYR A 17 9.79 12.45 11.15
C TYR A 17 11.27 12.04 11.18
N GLY A 18 12.16 12.91 10.68
CA GLY A 18 13.62 12.74 10.73
C GLY A 18 14.35 13.36 9.53
N THR A 19 15.39 14.15 9.78
CA THR A 19 16.17 14.90 8.78
C THR A 19 17.02 13.99 7.86
N GLN A 20 17.24 14.43 6.62
CA GLN A 20 17.96 13.66 5.60
C GLN A 20 19.49 13.78 5.72
N SER A 21 20.17 12.69 5.36
CA SER A 21 21.56 12.70 4.88
C SER A 21 21.63 11.94 3.54
N ARG A 22 22.29 12.55 2.54
CA ARG A 22 22.53 11.98 1.21
C ARG A 22 23.68 10.98 1.25
N ALA A 23 23.62 9.96 0.39
CA ALA A 23 24.78 9.12 0.02
C ALA A 23 24.74 8.87 -1.49
N VAL A 24 25.91 8.92 -2.13
CA VAL A 24 26.10 8.75 -3.58
C VAL A 24 26.39 7.27 -3.88
N ALA A 25 26.02 6.79 -5.07
CA ALA A 25 26.19 5.40 -5.48
C ALA A 25 27.45 5.19 -6.33
N GLN A 26 28.15 4.07 -6.13
CA GLN A 26 29.07 3.45 -7.11
C GLN A 26 29.37 1.99 -6.71
N GLY A 27 29.67 1.13 -7.71
CA GLY A 27 30.28 -0.20 -7.51
C GLY A 27 29.40 -1.40 -7.90
N LYS A 28 29.90 -2.21 -8.86
CA LYS A 28 29.32 -3.54 -9.18
C LYS A 28 29.78 -4.57 -8.14
N THR A 29 28.89 -4.93 -7.23
CA THR A 29 28.97 -6.15 -6.41
C THR A 29 27.54 -6.55 -6.06
N THR A 30 27.27 -7.84 -5.82
CA THR A 30 25.97 -8.39 -5.39
C THR A 30 25.64 -7.91 -3.97
N SER A 31 25.34 -6.62 -3.85
CA SER A 31 25.20 -5.90 -2.59
C SER A 31 23.73 -5.77 -2.21
N MET A 32 23.35 -6.45 -1.13
CA MET A 32 22.12 -6.14 -0.41
C MET A 32 22.20 -4.70 0.11
N SER A 33 21.56 -3.76 -0.57
CA SER A 33 21.40 -2.40 -0.05
C SER A 33 20.38 -2.40 1.10
N LYS A 34 20.87 -2.71 2.31
CA LYS A 34 20.09 -2.60 3.54
C LYS A 34 20.27 -1.20 4.14
N ARG A 35 19.19 -0.42 4.21
CA ARG A 35 19.14 0.76 5.09
C ARG A 35 18.32 0.40 6.31
N ASP A 36 18.91 0.58 7.49
CA ASP A 36 18.23 0.38 8.78
C ASP A 36 18.19 1.74 9.49
N THR A 37 17.00 2.16 9.89
CA THR A 37 16.78 3.34 10.74
C THR A 37 16.08 2.90 12.01
N SER A 38 15.99 3.78 13.01
CA SER A 38 15.36 3.40 14.29
C SER A 38 13.92 2.88 14.15
N TRP A 39 13.19 3.27 13.11
CA TRP A 39 11.75 2.98 12.93
C TRP A 39 11.35 2.34 11.59
N TYR A 40 12.20 2.33 10.55
CA TYR A 40 11.99 1.54 9.34
C TYR A 40 13.29 0.96 8.79
N SER A 41 13.17 -0.14 8.06
CA SER A 41 14.27 -0.72 7.27
C SER A 41 13.78 -1.15 5.89
N TYR A 42 14.67 -1.14 4.90
CA TYR A 42 14.40 -1.80 3.62
C TYR A 42 15.57 -2.69 3.19
N SER A 43 15.26 -3.67 2.35
CA SER A 43 16.22 -4.62 1.77
C SER A 43 15.80 -4.97 0.34
N LYS A 44 16.79 -5.08 -0.55
CA LYS A 44 16.61 -5.51 -1.94
C LYS A 44 16.92 -7.00 -2.05
N HIS A 45 16.04 -7.75 -2.70
CA HIS A 45 16.14 -9.19 -2.94
C HIS A 45 15.96 -9.47 -4.43
N TYR A 46 16.51 -10.59 -4.89
CA TYR A 46 16.29 -11.14 -6.21
C TYR A 46 15.44 -12.42 -6.07
N ASP A 47 14.49 -12.62 -6.99
CA ASP A 47 13.63 -13.79 -7.04
C ASP A 47 13.93 -14.58 -8.32
N GLU A 48 14.65 -15.70 -8.17
CA GLU A 48 15.02 -16.57 -9.31
C GLU A 48 13.79 -17.04 -10.12
N PRO A 49 12.68 -17.52 -9.52
CA PRO A 49 11.51 -17.99 -10.29
C PRO A 49 10.81 -16.91 -11.12
N SER A 50 10.94 -15.64 -10.72
CA SER A 50 10.29 -14.50 -11.40
C SER A 50 11.27 -13.62 -12.20
N ASP A 51 12.57 -13.96 -12.25
CA ASP A 51 13.66 -13.17 -12.86
C ASP A 51 13.55 -11.65 -12.60
N THR A 52 13.40 -11.28 -11.32
CA THR A 52 13.20 -9.88 -10.95
C THR A 52 13.68 -9.53 -9.56
N TYR A 53 13.85 -8.23 -9.32
CA TYR A 53 14.17 -7.70 -8.01
C TYR A 53 12.93 -7.13 -7.32
N TYR A 54 12.80 -7.43 -6.03
CA TYR A 54 11.83 -6.81 -5.14
C TYR A 54 12.49 -6.16 -3.93
N PHE A 55 11.80 -5.18 -3.35
CA PHE A 55 12.19 -4.50 -2.13
C PHE A 55 11.21 -4.86 -1.02
N LEU A 56 11.71 -5.37 0.11
CA LEU A 56 10.95 -5.49 1.35
C LEU A 56 11.26 -4.29 2.23
N THR A 57 10.25 -3.47 2.52
CA THR A 57 10.32 -2.37 3.49
C THR A 57 9.48 -2.72 4.71
N ARG A 58 10.11 -2.78 5.90
CA ARG A 58 9.42 -2.95 7.18
C ARG A 58 9.37 -1.63 7.93
N ILE A 59 8.19 -1.30 8.43
CA ILE A 59 7.90 -0.15 9.27
C ILE A 59 7.52 -0.66 10.66
N LYS A 60 8.16 -0.13 11.70
CA LYS A 60 7.75 -0.41 13.09
C LYS A 60 6.46 0.33 13.40
N ARG A 61 5.51 -0.35 14.05
CA ARG A 61 4.22 0.24 14.48
C ARG A 61 4.41 1.53 15.29
N LYS A 62 5.40 1.52 16.19
CA LYS A 62 5.73 2.62 17.11
C LYS A 62 7.17 3.06 16.92
N ASP A 63 7.45 4.32 17.22
CA ASP A 63 8.84 4.80 17.35
C ASP A 63 9.44 4.51 18.73
N LYS A 64 10.70 4.93 18.92
CA LYS A 64 11.49 4.72 20.14
C LYS A 64 10.88 5.36 21.41
N HIS A 65 9.89 6.24 21.27
CA HIS A 65 9.16 6.87 22.38
C HIS A 65 7.77 6.26 22.59
N GLY A 66 7.42 5.21 21.83
CA GLY A 66 6.11 4.56 21.90
C GLY A 66 5.01 5.24 21.09
N ASN A 67 5.31 6.35 20.38
CA ASN A 67 4.33 7.04 19.55
C ASN A 67 3.99 6.20 18.32
N LEU A 68 2.71 6.10 18.00
CA LEU A 68 2.22 5.40 16.81
C LEU A 68 2.71 6.10 15.52
N LYS A 69 3.37 5.34 14.65
CA LYS A 69 3.65 5.79 13.28
C LYS A 69 2.40 5.57 12.43
N LYS A 70 1.44 6.50 12.54
CA LYS A 70 0.20 6.47 11.76
C LYS A 70 0.51 6.40 10.28
N ILE A 71 -0.10 5.42 9.61
CA ILE A 71 -0.30 5.50 8.17
C ILE A 71 -1.25 6.68 7.89
N LYS A 72 -1.02 7.39 6.79
CA LYS A 72 -2.00 8.33 6.24
C LYS A 72 -2.22 8.02 4.78
N LEU A 73 -3.46 8.18 4.33
CA LEU A 73 -3.80 8.25 2.92
C LEU A 73 -3.86 9.72 2.52
N ALA A 74 -3.55 10.00 1.25
CA ALA A 74 -3.90 11.25 0.59
C ALA A 74 -3.87 11.03 -0.93
N GLN A 75 -4.65 11.83 -1.64
CA GLN A 75 -4.79 11.73 -3.10
C GLN A 75 -3.75 12.57 -3.84
N SER A 76 -3.61 12.28 -5.14
CA SER A 76 -2.93 13.18 -6.07
C SER A 76 -3.62 14.54 -6.09
N THR A 77 -2.83 15.62 -6.08
CA THR A 77 -3.32 16.98 -6.40
C THR A 77 -3.13 17.34 -7.88
N VAL A 78 -2.37 16.53 -8.62
CA VAL A 78 -2.16 16.66 -10.07
C VAL A 78 -3.25 15.89 -10.83
N LEU A 79 -3.77 16.50 -11.90
CA LEU A 79 -4.94 16.05 -12.68
C LEU A 79 -4.65 14.74 -13.44
N GLU A 80 -3.44 14.63 -13.99
CA GLU A 80 -2.83 13.46 -14.63
C GLU A 80 -2.45 12.34 -13.64
N GLY A 81 -2.44 12.64 -12.34
CA GLY A 81 -1.68 11.89 -11.34
C GLY A 81 -0.26 12.42 -11.18
N GLU A 82 0.41 12.05 -10.09
CA GLU A 82 1.80 12.42 -9.80
C GLU A 82 2.65 11.18 -9.51
N SER A 83 3.96 11.29 -9.70
CA SER A 83 4.88 10.23 -9.30
C SER A 83 4.99 10.14 -7.77
N VAL A 84 5.33 8.94 -7.27
CA VAL A 84 5.55 8.69 -5.82
C VAL A 84 6.57 9.67 -5.21
N ARG A 85 7.58 10.09 -5.99
CA ARG A 85 8.58 11.07 -5.56
C ARG A 85 7.97 12.46 -5.40
N GLN A 86 7.25 12.95 -6.41
CA GLN A 86 6.59 14.27 -6.36
C GLN A 86 5.62 14.36 -5.19
N PHE A 87 4.83 13.30 -4.95
CA PHE A 87 3.96 13.23 -3.78
C PHE A 87 4.75 13.28 -2.48
N ALA A 88 5.80 12.47 -2.35
CA ALA A 88 6.60 12.40 -1.13
C ALA A 88 7.23 13.77 -0.78
N GLU A 89 7.74 14.47 -1.80
CA GLU A 89 8.25 15.83 -1.68
C GLU A 89 7.14 16.81 -1.27
N ARG A 90 5.98 16.76 -1.95
CA ARG A 90 4.81 17.62 -1.70
C ARG A 90 4.22 17.50 -0.29
N VAL A 91 4.20 16.30 0.28
CA VAL A 91 3.60 16.05 1.62
C VAL A 91 4.64 15.89 2.75
N GLY A 92 5.93 16.00 2.44
CA GLY A 92 7.02 15.79 3.41
C GLY A 92 7.15 14.35 3.92
N ALA A 93 6.83 13.35 3.10
CA ALA A 93 6.87 11.94 3.50
C ALA A 93 8.30 11.39 3.54
N THR A 94 8.63 10.58 4.56
CA THR A 94 9.89 9.81 4.56
C THR A 94 9.80 8.52 3.75
N LEU A 95 8.61 7.92 3.68
CA LEU A 95 8.29 6.73 2.87
C LEU A 95 7.04 7.00 2.04
N ALA A 96 6.92 6.34 0.87
CA ALA A 96 5.87 6.60 -0.11
C ALA A 96 5.74 5.46 -1.15
N PHE A 97 4.51 5.14 -1.60
CA PHE A 97 4.16 4.05 -2.53
C PHE A 97 2.87 4.43 -3.37
N ASN A 98 2.76 4.33 -4.71
CA ASN A 98 1.63 4.96 -5.51
C ASN A 98 0.20 4.48 -5.17
N ALA A 99 -0.89 5.10 -5.73
CA ALA A 99 -2.31 5.06 -5.27
C ALA A 99 -3.43 4.29 -6.05
N SER A 100 -4.08 3.29 -5.42
CA SER A 100 -5.27 2.51 -5.83
C SER A 100 -5.26 2.12 -7.32
N MET A 101 -6.41 2.12 -7.97
CA MET A 101 -6.48 2.25 -9.42
C MET A 101 -7.19 3.55 -9.76
N GLY A 102 -6.56 4.38 -10.59
CA GLY A 102 -7.25 5.47 -11.26
C GLY A 102 -8.29 4.92 -12.23
N ILE A 103 -9.47 5.51 -12.25
CA ILE A 103 -10.43 5.39 -13.36
C ILE A 103 -9.86 6.21 -14.52
N LYS A 104 -9.80 5.61 -15.72
CA LYS A 104 -9.37 6.32 -16.93
C LYS A 104 -10.24 7.55 -17.14
N ARG A 105 -9.60 8.72 -17.27
CA ARG A 105 -10.24 9.99 -17.64
C ARG A 105 -11.03 9.85 -18.93
N LYS A 106 -12.20 10.50 -19.01
CA LYS A 106 -12.97 10.66 -20.25
C LYS A 106 -12.49 11.85 -21.06
N THR A 107 -12.03 12.92 -20.41
CA THR A 107 -11.54 14.14 -21.07
C THR A 107 -10.14 14.56 -20.58
N THR A 108 -9.62 15.67 -21.11
CA THR A 108 -8.33 16.23 -20.71
C THR A 108 -8.37 17.04 -19.41
N GLU A 109 -9.57 17.45 -18.99
CA GLU A 109 -9.86 18.36 -17.88
C GLU A 109 -10.36 17.60 -16.63
N GLU A 110 -10.69 16.32 -16.76
CA GLU A 110 -11.10 15.46 -15.65
C GLU A 110 -9.89 15.00 -14.82
N LYS A 111 -9.96 15.15 -13.49
CA LYS A 111 -8.99 14.52 -12.57
C LYS A 111 -9.06 12.99 -12.67
N LEU A 112 -7.91 12.32 -12.59
CA LEU A 112 -7.84 10.88 -12.34
C LEU A 112 -8.48 10.53 -10.97
N PHE A 113 -9.70 10.01 -10.98
CA PHE A 113 -10.40 9.59 -9.76
C PHE A 113 -9.99 8.18 -9.33
N PRO A 114 -9.84 7.89 -8.02
CA PRO A 114 -9.68 6.53 -7.53
C PRO A 114 -10.95 5.70 -7.80
N VAL A 115 -10.83 4.36 -7.80
CA VAL A 115 -11.97 3.45 -7.85
C VAL A 115 -12.58 3.22 -6.47
N GLY A 116 -13.88 2.92 -6.44
CA GLY A 116 -14.56 2.43 -5.24
C GLY A 116 -14.68 3.44 -4.10
N ILE A 117 -14.62 2.93 -2.88
CA ILE A 117 -14.67 3.66 -1.62
C ILE A 117 -13.30 4.26 -1.32
N GLN A 118 -13.31 5.51 -0.86
CA GLN A 118 -12.18 6.19 -0.23
C GLN A 118 -12.69 6.88 1.03
N ILE A 119 -12.11 6.53 2.18
CA ILE A 119 -12.34 7.17 3.47
C ILE A 119 -10.99 7.76 3.92
N GLU A 120 -11.00 9.03 4.31
CA GLU A 120 -9.82 9.73 4.81
C GLU A 120 -10.18 10.41 6.14
N ASN A 121 -9.45 10.11 7.21
CA ASN A 121 -9.65 10.65 8.56
C ASN A 121 -11.11 10.57 9.08
N GLY A 122 -11.76 9.42 8.86
CA GLY A 122 -13.14 9.13 9.29
C GLY A 122 -14.22 9.76 8.42
N LYS A 123 -13.88 10.33 7.26
CA LYS A 123 -14.82 10.96 6.33
C LYS A 123 -14.84 10.22 5.01
N VAL A 124 -16.03 9.92 4.49
CA VAL A 124 -16.19 9.40 3.13
C VAL A 124 -15.82 10.51 2.15
N VAL A 125 -14.69 10.33 1.45
CA VAL A 125 -14.25 11.24 0.38
C VAL A 125 -14.86 10.82 -0.95
N GLN A 126 -15.07 9.51 -1.13
CA GLN A 126 -15.74 8.95 -2.29
C GLN A 126 -16.40 7.62 -1.94
N GLU A 127 -17.58 7.38 -2.50
CA GLU A 127 -18.18 6.06 -2.63
C GLU A 127 -18.66 5.90 -4.07
N ARG A 128 -18.19 4.86 -4.76
CA ARG A 128 -18.52 4.54 -6.16
C ARG A 128 -18.60 3.03 -6.30
N GLU A 129 -19.40 2.56 -7.25
CA GLU A 129 -19.42 1.14 -7.59
C GLU A 129 -18.03 0.67 -8.04
N ALA A 130 -17.61 -0.49 -7.54
CA ALA A 130 -16.37 -1.15 -7.89
C ALA A 130 -16.67 -2.52 -8.48
N LYS A 131 -15.82 -3.01 -9.39
CA LYS A 131 -15.93 -4.38 -9.93
C LYS A 131 -15.98 -5.38 -8.77
N ARG A 132 -16.79 -6.43 -8.91
CA ARG A 132 -17.04 -7.54 -7.95
C ARG A 132 -15.82 -8.30 -7.38
N TRP A 133 -14.60 -7.88 -7.72
CA TRP A 133 -13.34 -8.45 -7.27
C TRP A 133 -12.47 -7.46 -6.49
N ARG A 134 -12.86 -6.18 -6.40
CA ARG A 134 -12.10 -5.15 -5.69
C ARG A 134 -12.55 -5.09 -4.24
N PHE A 135 -11.74 -5.65 -3.36
CA PHE A 135 -11.87 -5.49 -1.92
C PHE A 135 -11.44 -4.07 -1.52
N THR A 136 -11.84 -3.69 -0.32
CA THR A 136 -11.42 -2.45 0.33
C THR A 136 -10.52 -2.80 1.52
N LEU A 137 -9.34 -2.19 1.58
CA LEU A 137 -8.51 -2.19 2.76
C LEU A 137 -8.99 -1.06 3.68
N GLY A 138 -9.29 -1.37 4.93
CA GLY A 138 -9.50 -0.38 5.99
C GLY A 138 -8.34 -0.38 6.97
N ILE A 139 -8.08 0.77 7.58
CA ILE A 139 -7.01 1.04 8.52
C ILE A 139 -7.65 1.72 9.75
N LYS A 140 -7.59 1.06 10.90
CA LYS A 140 -8.09 1.62 12.17
C LYS A 140 -7.12 2.65 12.78
N PRO A 141 -7.56 3.48 13.74
CA PRO A 141 -6.73 4.53 14.34
C PRO A 141 -5.39 4.08 14.96
N ASP A 142 -5.22 2.79 15.21
CA ASP A 142 -4.07 2.16 15.85
C ASP A 142 -3.14 1.40 14.85
N ASN A 143 -3.41 1.57 13.55
CA ASN A 143 -2.88 0.87 12.37
C ASN A 143 -3.40 -0.57 12.11
N GLU A 144 -4.37 -1.14 12.84
CA GLU A 144 -4.93 -2.45 12.47
C GLU A 144 -5.53 -2.45 11.05
N PHE A 145 -5.22 -3.47 10.25
CA PHE A 145 -5.77 -3.66 8.91
C PHE A 145 -6.99 -4.58 8.90
N VAL A 146 -8.06 -4.13 8.27
CA VAL A 146 -9.26 -4.93 8.01
C VAL A 146 -9.51 -5.01 6.50
N VAL A 147 -9.97 -6.15 6.02
CA VAL A 147 -10.30 -6.38 4.60
C VAL A 147 -11.80 -6.54 4.46
N TYR A 148 -12.42 -5.68 3.65
CA TYR A 148 -13.85 -5.72 3.36
C TYR A 148 -14.12 -6.28 1.96
N PRO A 149 -15.07 -7.22 1.82
CA PRO A 149 -15.43 -7.78 0.53
C PRO A 149 -16.07 -6.74 -0.40
N PRO A 150 -16.05 -6.98 -1.72
CA PRO A 150 -16.83 -6.20 -2.68
C PRO A 150 -18.31 -6.17 -2.28
N GLY A 151 -18.89 -4.97 -2.20
CA GLY A 151 -20.28 -4.75 -1.79
C GLY A 151 -20.46 -4.17 -0.38
N THR A 152 -19.46 -4.22 0.50
CA THR A 152 -19.49 -3.48 1.76
C THR A 152 -19.45 -1.97 1.49
N THR A 153 -20.34 -1.23 2.15
CA THR A 153 -20.49 0.22 2.03
C THR A 153 -19.51 1.00 2.90
N ALA A 154 -19.28 2.28 2.58
CA ALA A 154 -18.46 3.18 3.38
C ALA A 154 -19.03 3.38 4.80
N THR A 155 -20.36 3.35 4.94
CA THR A 155 -21.04 3.46 6.25
C THR A 155 -20.75 2.25 7.14
N GLU A 156 -20.76 1.03 6.60
CA GLU A 156 -20.42 -0.18 7.35
C GLU A 156 -18.95 -0.19 7.78
N ILE A 157 -18.05 0.26 6.90
CA ILE A 157 -16.61 0.37 7.20
C ILE A 157 -16.36 1.38 8.33
N LEU A 158 -17.00 2.55 8.29
CA LEU A 158 -16.92 3.54 9.38
C LEU A 158 -17.48 3.02 10.70
N LYS A 159 -18.57 2.21 10.65
CA LYS A 159 -19.17 1.59 11.83
C LYS A 159 -18.25 0.57 12.51
N ASP A 160 -17.35 -0.07 11.76
CA ASP A 160 -16.29 -0.96 12.28
C ASP A 160 -15.06 -0.20 12.84
N GLY A 161 -15.16 1.13 12.99
CA GLY A 161 -14.14 1.97 13.62
C GLY A 161 -12.93 2.26 12.74
N VAL A 162 -13.03 2.08 11.42
CA VAL A 162 -11.97 2.42 10.46
C VAL A 162 -11.80 3.93 10.34
N GLN A 163 -10.55 4.39 10.38
CA GLN A 163 -10.19 5.79 10.20
C GLN A 163 -9.94 6.11 8.71
N ASP A 164 -9.29 5.21 7.98
CA ASP A 164 -8.88 5.44 6.59
C ASP A 164 -9.14 4.16 5.78
N ALA A 165 -9.71 4.27 4.57
CA ALA A 165 -10.04 3.12 3.74
C ALA A 165 -9.89 3.40 2.25
N LEU A 166 -9.59 2.36 1.47
CA LEU A 166 -9.33 2.46 0.04
C LEU A 166 -9.67 1.16 -0.71
N THR A 167 -10.42 1.26 -1.80
CA THR A 167 -10.72 0.14 -2.70
C THR A 167 -9.59 -0.11 -3.73
N ALA A 168 -9.69 -1.23 -4.45
CA ALA A 168 -8.77 -1.80 -5.45
C ALA A 168 -7.78 -2.83 -4.91
N PHE A 169 -8.03 -3.34 -3.72
CA PHE A 169 -7.22 -4.36 -3.07
C PHE A 169 -7.79 -5.74 -3.36
N ILE A 170 -6.93 -6.76 -3.30
CA ILE A 170 -7.32 -8.18 -3.21
C ILE A 170 -6.44 -8.82 -2.14
N PRO A 171 -7.02 -9.53 -1.15
CA PRO A 171 -6.25 -10.28 -0.17
C PRO A 171 -5.58 -11.49 -0.83
N LEU A 172 -4.37 -11.81 -0.37
CA LEU A 172 -3.56 -12.98 -0.74
C LEU A 172 -3.34 -13.90 0.48
N ILE A 173 -3.33 -13.31 1.69
CA ILE A 173 -3.41 -14.01 2.97
C ILE A 173 -4.54 -13.35 3.78
N GLN A 174 -5.21 -14.10 4.66
CA GLN A 174 -6.05 -13.58 5.75
C GLN A 174 -5.91 -14.51 6.96
N ASN A 175 -5.82 -13.97 8.18
CA ASN A 175 -5.78 -14.76 9.43
C ASN A 175 -4.76 -15.92 9.40
N HIS A 176 -3.52 -15.63 8.96
CA HIS A 176 -2.41 -16.57 8.79
C HIS A 176 -2.59 -17.70 7.77
N LYS A 177 -3.64 -17.65 6.94
CA LYS A 177 -3.89 -18.60 5.86
C LYS A 177 -3.87 -17.89 4.52
N GLU A 178 -3.41 -18.57 3.48
CA GLU A 178 -3.62 -18.13 2.10
C GLU A 178 -5.13 -18.02 1.83
N VAL A 179 -5.51 -17.09 0.96
CA VAL A 179 -6.90 -17.00 0.51
C VAL A 179 -7.24 -18.16 -0.43
N ASP A 180 -8.52 -18.45 -0.56
CA ASP A 180 -8.99 -19.45 -1.53
C ASP A 180 -8.67 -19.04 -2.98
N ASP A 181 -8.28 -20.01 -3.82
CA ASP A 181 -7.92 -19.81 -5.23
C ASP A 181 -9.03 -19.17 -6.08
N SER A 182 -10.30 -19.27 -5.64
CA SER A 182 -11.41 -18.57 -6.29
C SER A 182 -11.25 -17.05 -6.23
N ILE A 183 -10.68 -16.49 -5.14
CA ILE A 183 -10.39 -15.05 -4.99
C ILE A 183 -9.31 -14.62 -5.98
N LEU A 184 -8.24 -15.42 -6.13
CA LEU A 184 -7.15 -15.16 -7.08
C LEU A 184 -7.61 -15.34 -8.54
N SER A 185 -8.61 -16.18 -8.77
CA SER A 185 -9.20 -16.43 -10.09
C SER A 185 -10.23 -15.39 -10.53
N LEU A 186 -10.59 -14.41 -9.69
CA LEU A 186 -11.58 -13.38 -10.02
C LEU A 186 -11.18 -12.43 -11.18
N THR A 187 -9.90 -12.38 -11.54
CA THR A 187 -9.40 -11.66 -12.71
C THR A 187 -8.10 -12.25 -13.23
N GLY A 188 -7.96 -12.38 -14.57
CA GLY A 188 -6.74 -12.88 -15.21
C GLY A 188 -5.48 -12.07 -14.89
N ALA A 189 -5.64 -10.85 -14.38
CA ALA A 189 -4.53 -9.99 -13.96
C ALA A 189 -3.65 -10.60 -12.84
N PHE A 190 -4.10 -11.61 -12.08
CA PHE A 190 -3.26 -12.33 -11.11
C PHE A 190 -2.34 -13.37 -11.75
N LYS A 191 -2.75 -13.94 -12.89
CA LYS A 191 -2.01 -14.98 -13.62
C LYS A 191 -0.97 -14.40 -14.59
N ALA A 192 -0.95 -13.07 -14.75
CA ALA A 192 0.00 -12.34 -15.59
C ALA A 192 1.18 -11.77 -14.78
N GLN A 193 2.37 -11.76 -15.38
CA GLN A 193 3.55 -11.08 -14.83
C GLN A 193 3.41 -9.56 -14.99
N HIS A 194 3.44 -8.83 -13.87
CA HIS A 194 3.33 -7.37 -13.81
C HIS A 194 4.06 -6.83 -12.58
N PRO A 195 4.49 -5.56 -12.55
CA PRO A 195 4.97 -4.90 -11.34
C PRO A 195 3.91 -4.97 -10.23
N ARG A 196 4.32 -5.39 -9.04
CA ARG A 196 3.44 -5.51 -7.86
C ARG A 196 3.92 -4.61 -6.75
N GLN A 197 2.99 -3.82 -6.21
CA GLN A 197 3.12 -3.30 -4.86
C GLN A 197 2.28 -4.20 -3.96
N ILE A 198 2.72 -4.48 -2.75
CA ILE A 198 1.98 -5.23 -1.74
C ILE A 198 2.08 -4.47 -0.42
N ILE A 199 1.01 -4.53 0.36
CA ILE A 199 1.00 -4.14 1.78
C ILE A 199 0.60 -5.34 2.62
N ALA A 200 1.26 -5.53 3.76
CA ALA A 200 1.00 -6.59 4.72
C ALA A 200 1.19 -6.11 6.16
N GLN A 201 0.68 -6.88 7.11
CA GLN A 201 0.79 -6.61 8.54
C GLN A 201 1.46 -7.80 9.26
N MET A 202 2.09 -7.52 10.38
CA MET A 202 2.64 -8.53 11.30
C MET A 202 1.77 -8.62 12.55
N GLU A 203 1.89 -9.71 13.33
CA GLU A 203 1.18 -9.88 14.61
C GLU A 203 1.41 -8.71 15.60
N ASN A 204 2.60 -8.10 15.57
CA ASN A 204 2.92 -6.91 16.37
C ASN A 204 2.43 -5.58 15.77
N LEU A 205 1.63 -5.65 14.70
CA LEU A 205 1.11 -4.55 13.89
C LEU A 205 2.19 -3.70 13.19
N ASP A 206 3.42 -4.22 13.05
CA ASP A 206 4.38 -3.68 12.08
C ASP A 206 3.84 -3.87 10.66
N ILE A 207 4.19 -2.93 9.78
CA ILE A 207 3.70 -2.89 8.40
C ILE A 207 4.84 -3.31 7.47
N ILE A 208 4.53 -4.14 6.49
CA ILE A 208 5.47 -4.56 5.45
C ILE A 208 4.95 -4.10 4.09
N PHE A 209 5.83 -3.50 3.31
CA PHE A 209 5.63 -3.28 1.87
C PHE A 209 6.57 -4.19 1.08
N LEU A 210 6.03 -4.86 0.06
CA LEU A 210 6.83 -5.48 -0.99
C LEU A 210 6.61 -4.69 -2.28
N SER A 211 7.68 -4.12 -2.83
CA SER A 211 7.67 -3.39 -4.11
C SER A 211 8.49 -4.17 -5.14
N CYS A 212 7.85 -4.73 -6.15
CA CYS A 212 8.45 -5.57 -7.18
C CYS A 212 8.32 -4.93 -8.57
N GLY A 213 9.43 -4.86 -9.31
CA GLY A 213 9.44 -4.50 -10.73
C GLY A 213 9.23 -5.71 -11.64
N GLY A 214 9.24 -5.48 -12.95
CA GLY A 214 9.11 -6.54 -13.97
C GLY A 214 8.20 -6.10 -15.12
N ARG A 215 8.40 -6.68 -16.30
CA ARG A 215 7.53 -6.54 -17.49
C ARG A 215 7.63 -7.80 -18.32
#